data_AF-Q11IZ9-F1
#
_entry.id   AF-Q11IZ9-F1
#
_cell.length_a   1.000
_cell.length_b   1.000
_cell.length_c   1.000
_cell.angle_alpha   90.00
_cell.angle_beta   90.00
_cell.angle_gamma   90.00
#
_symmetry.space_group_name_H-M   'P 1'
#
loop_
_entity.id
_entity.type
_entity.pdbx_description
1 polymer ?
#
loop_
_entity_poly.entity_id
_entity_poly.type
_entity_poly.pdbx_seq_one_letter_code
_entity_poly.pdbx_strand_id
1 'polypeptide(L)'
;MEHLNPEFTVAEHWAHLWEWFWELSAARSQGFSGPNPISYSEIADWAELTGNLIRRVEIAIIRKMDAAFLSANAVEQAEAAERAKQKKD
;
A
#
# COMPACT_ATOMS: atom_id res chain seq x y z
N MET A 1 -35.73 5.93 19.18
CA MET A 1 -35.00 6.13 17.91
C MET A 1 -34.04 7.27 18.18
N GLU A 2 -32.77 6.95 18.40
CA GLU A 2 -31.69 7.17 17.40
C GLU A 2 -31.50 8.68 17.20
N HIS A 3 -30.39 9.30 17.60
CA HIS A 3 -29.07 9.06 17.03
C HIS A 3 -27.96 9.35 18.05
N LEU A 4 -27.28 8.30 18.50
CA LEU A 4 -25.86 8.41 18.86
C LEU A 4 -25.11 8.46 17.54
N ASN A 5 -24.94 9.66 16.98
CA ASN A 5 -23.87 9.88 16.02
C ASN A 5 -22.76 10.60 16.80
N PRO A 6 -21.93 9.88 17.58
CA PRO A 6 -20.64 10.45 17.92
C PRO A 6 -19.99 10.73 16.57
N GLU A 7 -19.54 11.96 16.32
CA GLU A 7 -18.79 12.26 15.11
C GLU A 7 -17.76 11.16 14.93
N PHE A 8 -18.03 10.27 13.98
CA PHE A 8 -17.19 9.11 13.76
C PHE A 8 -15.90 9.71 13.24
N THR A 9 -14.87 9.75 14.08
CA THR A 9 -13.52 10.20 13.72
C THR A 9 -12.93 9.11 12.81
N VAL A 10 -13.49 8.98 11.60
CA VAL A 10 -13.10 7.98 10.58
C VAL A 10 -11.58 8.00 10.40
N ALA A 11 -10.96 9.18 10.54
CA ALA A 11 -9.53 9.36 10.37
C ALA A 11 -8.66 8.59 11.39
N GLU A 12 -9.04 8.49 12.67
CA GLU A 12 -8.17 7.89 13.69
C GLU A 12 -8.17 6.35 13.61
N HIS A 13 -9.31 5.74 13.28
CA HIS A 13 -9.47 4.27 13.28
C HIS A 13 -8.86 3.56 12.06
N TRP A 14 -8.33 4.29 11.08
CA TRP A 14 -7.72 3.71 9.86
C TRP A 14 -6.34 4.27 9.55
N ALA A 15 -5.82 5.21 10.36
CA ALA A 15 -4.52 5.83 10.15
C ALA A 15 -3.38 4.80 10.10
N HIS A 16 -3.50 3.74 10.91
CA HIS A 16 -2.54 2.64 10.96
C HIS A 16 -2.39 1.90 9.61
N LEU A 17 -3.42 1.90 8.75
CA LEU A 17 -3.32 1.27 7.43
C LEU A 17 -2.32 1.97 6.53
N TRP A 18 -2.12 3.28 6.71
CA TRP A 18 -1.12 4.03 5.96
C TRP A 18 0.30 3.60 6.38
N GLU A 19 0.53 3.50 7.69
CA GLU A 19 1.81 3.04 8.24
C GLU A 19 2.09 1.59 7.82
N TRP A 20 1.12 0.68 8.03
CA TRP A 20 1.24 -0.72 7.66
C TRP A 20 1.50 -0.91 6.16
N PHE A 21 0.83 -0.12 5.31
CA PHE A 21 1.09 -0.17 3.88
C PHE A 21 2.56 0.18 3.57
N TRP A 22 3.12 1.22 4.19
CA TRP A 22 4.51 1.60 3.93
C TRP A 22 5.52 0.60 4.47
N GLU A 23 5.26 0.00 5.63
CA GLU A 23 6.09 -1.10 6.16
C GLU A 23 6.12 -2.30 5.21
N LEU A 24 4.94 -2.79 4.80
CA LEU A 24 4.80 -3.89 3.85
C LEU A 24 5.42 -3.53 2.49
N SER A 25 5.19 -2.29 2.03
CA SER A 25 5.71 -1.76 0.77
C SER A 25 7.24 -1.72 0.75
N ALA A 26 7.88 -1.44 1.89
CA ALA A 26 9.32 -1.42 2.01
C ALA A 26 9.93 -2.84 2.09
N ALA A 27 9.19 -3.79 2.66
CA ALA A 27 9.63 -5.19 2.80
C ALA A 27 9.43 -6.05 1.54
N ARG A 28 8.54 -5.63 0.63
CA ARG A 28 8.18 -6.42 -0.55
C ARG A 28 9.38 -6.72 -1.47
N SER A 29 9.24 -7.79 -2.23
CA SER A 29 10.19 -8.11 -3.30
C SER A 29 10.18 -7.10 -4.48
N GLN A 30 11.33 -6.95 -5.13
CA GLN A 30 11.50 -6.13 -6.33
C GLN A 30 11.61 -7.01 -7.58
N GLY A 31 10.94 -6.61 -8.66
CA GLY A 31 10.97 -7.27 -9.96
C GLY A 31 11.72 -6.45 -11.02
N PHE A 32 11.78 -6.98 -12.25
CA PHE A 32 12.45 -6.32 -13.38
C PHE A 32 11.79 -4.98 -13.78
N SER A 33 10.48 -4.87 -13.58
CA SER A 33 9.68 -3.69 -13.95
C SER A 33 9.19 -2.91 -12.74
N GLY A 34 9.94 -2.95 -11.64
CA GLY A 34 9.62 -2.25 -10.40
C GLY A 34 9.11 -3.19 -9.29
N PRO A 35 8.49 -2.62 -8.24
CA PRO A 35 8.04 -3.39 -7.08
C PRO A 35 7.00 -4.45 -7.46
N ASN A 36 7.10 -5.64 -6.87
CA ASN A 36 6.06 -6.65 -7.01
C ASN A 36 4.82 -6.28 -6.17
N PRO A 37 3.63 -6.82 -6.50
CA PRO A 37 2.45 -6.66 -5.64
C PRO A 37 2.64 -7.30 -4.27
N ILE A 38 2.10 -6.66 -3.24
CA ILE A 38 2.08 -7.21 -1.89
C ILE A 38 1.17 -8.44 -1.87
N SER A 39 1.78 -9.60 -1.60
CA SER A 39 1.14 -10.90 -1.55
C SER A 39 0.42 -11.14 -0.22
N TYR A 40 -0.52 -12.10 -0.20
CA TYR A 40 -1.16 -12.51 1.06
C TYR A 40 -0.17 -13.15 2.03
N SER A 41 0.85 -13.85 1.53
CA SER A 41 1.92 -14.41 2.35
C SER A 41 2.74 -13.32 3.02
N GLU A 42 3.16 -12.28 2.29
CA GLU A 42 3.89 -11.15 2.91
C GLU A 42 3.06 -10.46 4.00
N ILE A 43 1.74 -10.33 3.80
CA ILE A 43 0.84 -9.77 4.82
C ILE A 43 0.72 -10.70 6.04
N ALA A 44 0.60 -12.00 5.80
CA ALA A 44 0.49 -12.99 6.87
C ALA A 44 1.79 -13.05 7.70
N ASP A 45 2.94 -13.13 7.04
CA ASP A 45 4.27 -13.19 7.66
C ASP A 45 4.55 -11.90 8.44
N TRP A 46 4.22 -10.73 7.87
CA TRP A 46 4.34 -9.44 8.57
C TRP A 46 3.44 -9.38 9.81
N ALA A 47 2.19 -9.82 9.72
CA ALA A 47 1.28 -9.84 10.86
C ALA A 47 1.78 -10.78 11.97
N GLU A 48 2.34 -11.93 11.61
CA GLU A 48 2.95 -12.87 12.56
C GLU A 48 4.19 -12.28 13.23
N LEU A 49 5.11 -11.69 12.46
CA LEU A 49 6.37 -11.14 12.97
C LEU A 49 6.18 -9.90 13.85
N THR A 50 5.17 -9.08 13.55
CA THR A 50 4.88 -7.84 14.27
C THR A 50 3.89 -8.02 15.43
N GLY A 51 3.14 -9.13 15.43
CA GLY A 51 2.04 -9.35 16.36
C GLY A 51 0.80 -8.50 16.07
N ASN A 52 0.72 -7.85 14.91
CA ASN A 52 -0.42 -7.03 14.53
C ASN A 52 -1.66 -7.89 14.22
N LEU A 53 -2.79 -7.55 14.85
CA LEU A 53 -4.08 -8.17 14.54
C LEU A 53 -4.71 -7.52 13.32
N ILE A 54 -4.62 -8.17 12.17
CA ILE A 54 -5.15 -7.67 10.90
C ILE A 54 -6.49 -8.31 10.53
N ARG A 55 -7.50 -7.50 10.23
CA ARG A 55 -8.83 -7.95 9.81
C ARG A 55 -8.91 -8.14 8.30
N ARG A 56 -9.83 -8.99 7.85
CA ARG A 56 -10.10 -9.23 6.41
C ARG A 56 -10.34 -7.94 5.62
N VAL A 57 -11.04 -6.97 6.20
CA VAL A 57 -11.31 -5.67 5.54
C VAL A 57 -10.04 -4.84 5.37
N GLU A 58 -9.12 -4.90 6.33
CA GLU A 58 -7.85 -4.16 6.31
C GLU A 58 -6.90 -4.76 5.27
N ILE A 59 -6.85 -6.09 5.17
CA ILE A 59 -6.15 -6.79 4.08
C ILE A 59 -6.67 -6.32 2.72
N ALA A 60 -7.99 -6.24 2.55
CA ALA A 60 -8.59 -5.79 1.30
C ALA A 60 -8.27 -4.32 0.99
N ILE A 61 -8.20 -3.45 2.01
CA ILE A 61 -7.83 -2.04 1.86
C ILE A 61 -6.35 -1.91 1.46
N ILE A 62 -5.44 -2.58 2.17
CA ILE A 62 -4.00 -2.57 1.86
C ILE A 62 -3.75 -3.02 0.42
N ARG A 63 -4.43 -4.07 -0.03
CA ARG A 63 -4.31 -4.54 -1.43
C ARG A 63 -4.82 -3.54 -2.46
N LYS A 64 -5.86 -2.76 -2.14
CA LYS A 64 -6.34 -1.69 -3.01
C LYS A 64 -5.37 -0.52 -3.04
N MET A 65 -4.79 -0.16 -1.90
CA MET A 65 -3.73 0.85 -1.81
C MET A 65 -2.52 0.44 -2.65
N ASP A 66 -2.13 -0.84 -2.57
CA ASP A 66 -1.03 -1.40 -3.35
C ASP A 66 -1.27 -1.32 -4.86
N ALA A 67 -2.46 -1.72 -5.33
CA ALA A 67 -2.81 -1.61 -6.74
C ALA A 67 -2.74 -0.14 -7.25
N ALA A 68 -3.23 0.81 -6.45
CA ALA A 68 -3.16 2.23 -6.78
C ALA A 68 -1.71 2.73 -6.83
N PHE A 69 -0.89 2.33 -5.85
CA PHE A 69 0.53 2.68 -5.80
C PHE A 69 1.29 2.14 -7.02
N LEU A 70 1.12 0.87 -7.37
CA LEU A 70 1.79 0.27 -8.53
C LEU A 70 1.41 0.97 -9.83
N SER A 71 0.12 1.32 -10.01
CA SER A 71 -0.33 2.08 -11.16
C SER A 71 0.34 3.45 -11.25
N ALA A 72 0.41 4.18 -10.14
CA ALA A 72 1.07 5.49 -10.10
C ALA A 72 2.58 5.38 -10.33
N ASN A 73 3.22 4.36 -9.74
CA ASN A 73 4.64 4.11 -9.88
C ASN A 73 5.03 3.77 -11.33
N ALA A 74 4.23 2.96 -12.02
CA ALA A 74 4.46 2.62 -13.43
C ALA A 74 4.42 3.86 -14.34
N VAL A 75 3.49 4.78 -14.09
CA VAL A 75 3.40 6.06 -14.83
C VAL A 75 4.65 6.90 -14.59
N GLU A 76 5.05 7.12 -13.33
CA GLU A 76 6.24 7.92 -13.00
C GLU A 76 7.52 7.32 -13.62
N GLN A 77 7.67 6.00 -13.61
CA GLN A 77 8.83 5.32 -14.22
C GLN A 77 8.87 5.51 -15.74
N ALA A 78 7.73 5.43 -16.42
CA ALA A 78 7.66 5.68 -17.86
C ALA A 78 8.05 7.13 -18.19
N GLU A 79 7.52 8.10 -17.45
CA GLU A 79 7.86 9.51 -17.62
C GLU A 79 9.34 9.81 -17.30
N ALA A 80 9.90 9.19 -16.26
CA ALA A 80 11.32 9.30 -15.94
C ALA A 80 12.19 8.71 -17.07
N ALA A 81 11.80 7.57 -17.65
CA ALA A 81 12.52 6.95 -18.75
C ALA A 81 12.53 7.82 -20.01
N GLU A 82 11.40 8.44 -20.36
CA GLU A 82 11.33 9.37 -21.50
C GLU A 82 12.19 10.62 -21.29
N ARG A 83 12.14 11.23 -20.09
CA ARG A 83 13.00 12.36 -19.73
C ARG A 83 14.49 12.00 -19.81
N ALA A 84 14.86 10.77 -19.46
CA ALA A 84 16.24 10.30 -19.53
C ALA A 84 16.73 10.07 -20.98
N LYS A 85 15.84 9.71 -21.91
CA LYS A 85 16.16 9.61 -23.35
C LYS A 85 16.41 10.98 -23.96
N GLN A 86 15.51 11.94 -23.71
CA GLN A 86 15.60 13.30 -24.25
C GLN A 86 16.86 14.08 -23.81
N LYS A 87 17.47 13.73 -22.68
CA LYS A 87 18.72 14.34 -22.20
C LYS A 87 19.99 13.76 -22.87
N LYS A 88 19.88 12.64 -23.57
CA LYS A 88 21.02 11.96 -24.22
C LYS A 88 21.14 12.31 -25.71
N ASP A 89 20.11 12.92 -26.28
CA ASP A 89 20.07 13.48 -27.62
C ASP A 89 20.56 14.94 -27.62
#